data_AF-A0A957HVL5-F1
#
_entry.id   AF-A0A957HVL5-F1
#
_cell.length_a   1.000
_cell.length_b   1.000
_cell.length_c   1.000
_cell.angle_alpha   90.00
_cell.angle_beta   90.00
_cell.angle_gamma   90.00
#
_symmetry.space_group_name_H-M   'P 1'
#
loop_
_entity.id
_entity.type
_entity.pdbx_description
1 polymer ?
#
loop_
_entity_poly.entity_id
_entity_poly.type
_entity_poly.pdbx_seq_one_letter_code
_entity_poly.pdbx_strand_id
1 'polypeptide(L)'
;MLDWLWEPLQFGFIARGLAAAVVVGVVCSVLGTYVVLRGMAFFGDALAHTILPGVVTAFLLDLPLALGALVFGILSALGIGFLTERGAIR
;
A
#
# COMPACT_ATOMS: atom_id res chain seq x y z
N MET A 1 -17.85 33.22 5.32
CA MET A 1 -18.40 32.04 6.04
C MET A 1 -18.00 30.70 5.41
N LEU A 2 -17.59 30.66 4.14
CA LEU A 2 -16.97 29.47 3.52
C LEU A 2 -15.43 29.50 3.55
N ASP A 3 -14.86 30.65 3.93
CA ASP A 3 -13.41 30.91 3.91
C ASP A 3 -12.62 29.96 4.83
N TRP A 4 -13.22 29.56 5.95
CA TRP A 4 -12.66 28.60 6.90
C TRP A 4 -12.41 27.20 6.29
N LEU A 5 -13.16 26.81 5.26
CA LEU A 5 -12.93 25.54 4.55
C LEU A 5 -11.77 25.64 3.54
N TRP A 6 -11.50 26.84 3.02
CA TRP A 6 -10.49 27.06 1.98
C TRP A 6 -9.11 27.40 2.55
N GLU A 7 -9.07 28.01 3.73
CA GLU A 7 -7.86 28.31 4.51
C GLU A 7 -6.91 27.11 4.69
N PRO A 8 -7.37 25.90 5.10
CA PRO A 8 -6.51 24.74 5.21
C PRO A 8 -5.94 24.27 3.86
N LEU A 9 -6.66 24.46 2.75
CA LEU A 9 -6.19 24.04 1.42
C LEU A 9 -5.03 24.90 0.89
N GLN A 10 -4.83 26.10 1.45
CA GLN A 10 -3.72 26.97 1.07
C GLN A 10 -2.37 26.50 1.64
N PHE A 11 -2.37 25.65 2.67
CA PHE A 11 -1.14 25.05 3.17
C PHE A 11 -0.64 23.98 2.20
N GLY A 12 0.56 24.18 1.65
CA GLY A 12 1.15 23.24 0.68
C GLY A 12 1.29 21.80 1.19
N PHE A 13 1.41 21.59 2.50
CA PHE A 13 1.43 20.24 3.08
C PHE A 13 0.06 19.54 2.97
N ILE A 14 -1.04 20.28 3.17
CA ILE A 14 -2.41 19.75 3.08
C ILE A 14 -2.73 19.42 1.63
N ALA A 15 -2.38 20.31 0.69
CA ALA A 15 -2.56 20.05 -0.74
C ALA A 15 -1.80 18.80 -1.21
N ARG A 16 -0.54 18.63 -0.77
CA ARG A 16 0.27 17.43 -1.07
C ARG A 16 -0.31 16.18 -0.42
N GLY A 17 -0.77 16.28 0.83
CA GLY A 17 -1.42 15.18 1.55
C GLY A 17 -2.71 14.74 0.87
N LEU A 18 -3.54 15.70 0.42
CA LEU A 18 -4.76 15.43 -0.33
C LEU A 18 -4.45 14.75 -1.67
N ALA A 19 -3.45 15.25 -2.41
CA ALA A 19 -3.02 14.63 -3.66
C ALA A 19 -2.54 13.18 -3.45
N ALA A 20 -1.75 12.93 -2.41
CA ALA A 20 -1.33 11.58 -2.04
C ALA A 20 -2.52 10.69 -1.67
N ALA A 21 -3.48 11.20 -0.89
CA ALA A 21 -4.68 10.46 -0.50
C ALA A 21 -5.55 10.08 -1.70
N VAL A 22 -5.71 10.99 -2.68
CA VAL A 22 -6.44 10.70 -3.92
C VAL A 22 -5.74 9.61 -4.72
N VAL A 23 -4.42 9.71 -4.92
CA VAL A 23 -3.64 8.69 -5.64
C VAL A 23 -3.75 7.33 -4.95
N VAL A 24 -3.55 7.29 -3.63
CA VAL A 24 -3.67 6.06 -2.83
C VAL A 24 -5.09 5.50 -2.90
N GLY A 25 -6.12 6.34 -2.80
CA GLY A 25 -7.53 5.91 -2.86
C GLY A 25 -7.89 5.27 -4.19
N VAL A 26 -7.43 5.82 -5.31
CA VAL A 26 -7.63 5.23 -6.64
C VAL A 26 -6.94 3.87 -6.75
N VAL A 27 -5.67 3.80 -6.35
CA VAL A 27 -4.89 2.54 -6.39
C VAL A 27 -5.52 1.47 -5.51
N CYS A 28 -5.89 1.80 -4.26
CA CYS A 28 -6.52 0.89 -3.33
C CYS A 28 -7.90 0.41 -3.80
N SER A 29 -8.67 1.26 -4.48
CA SER A 29 -9.97 0.87 -5.03
C SER A 29 -9.81 -0.17 -6.14
N VAL A 30 -8.88 0.06 -7.08
CA VAL A 30 -8.61 -0.89 -8.18
C VAL A 30 -8.09 -2.22 -7.62
N LEU A 31 -7.09 -2.18 -6.74
CA LEU A 31 -6.51 -3.38 -6.13
C LEU A 31 -7.52 -4.12 -5.24
N GLY A 32 -8.32 -3.40 -4.45
CA GLY A 32 -9.34 -4.00 -3.59
C GLY A 32 -10.40 -4.74 -4.42
N THR A 33 -10.90 -4.12 -5.49
CA THR A 33 -11.88 -4.76 -6.37
C THR A 33 -11.27 -6.01 -7.03
N TYR A 34 -10.02 -5.94 -7.48
CA TYR A 34 -9.31 -7.10 -8.04
C TYR A 34 -9.16 -8.25 -7.04
N VAL A 35 -8.73 -7.95 -5.82
CA VAL A 35 -8.53 -8.92 -4.73
C VAL A 35 -9.86 -9.60 -4.37
N VAL A 36 -10.95 -8.83 -4.30
CA VAL A 36 -12.30 -9.36 -4.03
C VAL A 36 -12.77 -10.28 -5.15
N LEU A 37 -12.62 -9.90 -6.42
CA LEU A 37 -13.02 -10.75 -7.56
C LEU A 37 -12.22 -12.06 -7.64
N ARG A 38 -10.95 -12.02 -7.25
CA ARG A 38 -10.08 -13.22 -7.20
C ARG A 38 -10.30 -14.07 -5.95
N GLY A 39 -11.14 -13.63 -5.02
CA GLY A 39 -11.41 -14.33 -3.76
C GLY A 39 -10.24 -14.34 -2.79
N MET A 40 -9.20 -13.52 -2.98
CA MET A 40 -7.99 -13.54 -2.17
C MET A 40 -8.16 -12.74 -0.86
N ALA A 41 -9.07 -13.16 0.02
CA ALA A 41 -9.44 -12.41 1.23
C ALA A 41 -8.24 -12.14 2.17
N PHE A 42 -7.23 -13.01 2.17
CA PHE A 42 -6.05 -12.91 3.03
C PHE A 42 -4.89 -12.09 2.45
N PHE A 43 -4.98 -11.60 1.21
CA PHE A 43 -3.86 -10.94 0.54
C PHE A 43 -3.42 -9.66 1.28
N GLY A 44 -4.39 -8.88 1.76
CA GLY A 44 -4.13 -7.64 2.49
C GLY A 44 -3.47 -7.86 3.85
N ASP A 45 -3.94 -8.85 4.60
CA ASP A 45 -3.40 -9.18 5.93
C ASP A 45 -1.96 -9.72 5.84
N ALA A 46 -1.71 -10.62 4.87
CA ALA A 46 -0.37 -11.16 4.62
C ALA A 46 0.62 -10.07 4.15
N LEU A 47 0.19 -9.15 3.29
CA LEU A 47 1.03 -8.03 2.88
C LEU A 47 1.38 -7.11 4.04
N ALA A 48 0.44 -6.80 4.93
CA ALA A 48 0.69 -5.94 6.08
C ALA A 48 1.78 -6.50 7.01
N HIS A 49 1.75 -7.82 7.26
CA HIS A 49 2.74 -8.49 8.11
C HIS A 49 4.12 -8.65 7.45
N THR A 50 4.19 -8.66 6.11
CA THR A 50 5.44 -8.89 5.39
C THR A 50 6.14 -7.60 4.96
N ILE A 51 5.42 -6.49 4.81
CA ILE A 51 6.03 -5.19 4.46
C ILE A 51 6.78 -4.59 5.65
N LEU A 52 6.24 -4.71 6.86
CA LEU A 52 6.81 -4.15 8.09
C LEU A 52 8.28 -4.59 8.35
N PRO A 53 8.63 -5.89 8.29
CA PRO A 53 10.03 -6.31 8.42
C PRO A 53 10.92 -5.81 7.28
N GLY A 54 10.39 -5.62 6.07
CA GLY A 54 11.15 -5.04 4.95
C GLY A 54 11.55 -3.59 5.18
N VAL A 55 10.64 -2.80 5.76
CA VAL A 55 10.93 -1.41 6.16
C VAL A 55 11.98 -1.36 7.26
N VAL A 56 11.85 -2.22 8.29
CA VAL A 56 12.82 -2.31 9.39
C VAL A 56 14.20 -2.73 8.86
N THR A 57 14.26 -3.68 7.93
CA THR A 57 15.51 -4.14 7.34
C THR A 57 16.19 -3.03 6.53
N ALA A 58 15.43 -2.25 5.75
CA ALA A 58 15.99 -1.10 5.04
C ALA A 58 16.48 0.00 6.00
N PHE A 59 15.75 0.23 7.09
CA PHE A 59 16.17 1.17 8.13
C PHE A 59 17.51 0.76 8.78
N LEU A 60 17.69 -0.52 9.10
CA LEU A 60 18.94 -1.03 9.68
C LEU A 60 20.15 -0.92 8.75
N LEU A 61 19.92 -0.96 7.43
CA LEU A 61 20.96 -0.87 6.42
C LEU A 61 21.25 0.57 5.97
N ASP A 62 20.57 1.57 6.53
CA ASP A 62 20.60 2.98 6.10
C ASP A 62 20.16 3.16 4.63
N LEU A 63 19.31 2.27 4.13
CA LEU A 63 18.72 2.35 2.79
C LEU A 63 17.41 3.17 2.81
N PRO A 64 16.97 3.68 1.64
CA PRO A 64 15.66 4.33 1.54
C PRO A 64 14.55 3.39 2.00
N LEU A 65 13.74 3.82 2.98
CA LEU A 65 12.65 2.99 3.52
C LEU A 65 11.67 2.53 2.45
N ALA A 66 11.42 3.39 1.46
CA ALA A 66 10.57 3.08 0.30
C ALA A 66 11.11 1.87 -0.49
N LEU A 67 12.43 1.71 -0.59
CA LEU A 67 13.04 0.59 -1.30
C LEU A 67 12.82 -0.72 -0.54
N GLY A 68 12.99 -0.71 0.78
CA GLY A 68 12.72 -1.87 1.63
C GLY A 68 11.26 -2.32 1.57
N ALA A 69 10.34 -1.37 1.67
CA ALA A 69 8.91 -1.61 1.54
C ALA A 69 8.55 -2.21 0.16
N LEU A 70 9.13 -1.65 -0.91
CA LEU A 70 8.86 -2.08 -2.27
C LEU A 70 9.37 -3.50 -2.53
N VAL A 71 10.63 -3.80 -2.15
CA VAL A 71 11.25 -5.11 -2.39
C VAL A 71 10.49 -6.21 -1.66
N PHE A 72 10.24 -6.05 -0.36
CA PHE A 72 9.48 -7.03 0.41
C PHE A 72 8.04 -7.14 -0.05
N GLY A 73 7.39 -6.03 -0.38
CA GLY A 73 6.04 -6.02 -0.92
C GLY A 73 5.91 -6.80 -2.23
N ILE A 74 6.85 -6.61 -3.17
CA ILE A 74 6.88 -7.34 -4.45
C ILE A 74 7.16 -8.83 -4.22
N LEU A 75 8.14 -9.17 -3.38
CA LEU A 75 8.47 -10.57 -3.07
C LEU A 75 7.27 -11.31 -2.46
N SER A 76 6.58 -10.68 -1.52
CA SER A 76 5.37 -11.24 -0.92
C SER A 76 4.23 -11.35 -1.91
N ALA A 77 3.97 -10.31 -2.72
CA ALA A 77 2.90 -10.34 -3.72
C ALA A 77 3.12 -11.45 -4.76
N LEU A 78 4.36 -11.64 -5.22
CA LEU A 78 4.73 -12.74 -6.12
C LEU A 78 4.60 -14.10 -5.43
N GLY A 79 5.06 -14.22 -4.18
CA GLY A 79 4.96 -15.46 -3.41
C GLY A 79 3.51 -15.89 -3.18
N ILE A 80 2.64 -14.96 -2.78
CA ILE A 80 1.21 -15.23 -2.59
C ILE A 80 0.57 -15.55 -3.95
N GLY A 81 0.84 -14.76 -5.00
CA GLY A 81 0.31 -15.02 -6.35
C GLY A 81 0.66 -16.42 -6.86
N PHE A 82 1.92 -16.85 -6.69
CA PHE A 82 2.36 -18.19 -7.07
C PHE A 82 1.68 -19.31 -6.26
N LEU A 83 1.47 -19.11 -4.96
CA LEU A 83 0.75 -20.08 -4.12
C LEU A 83 -0.75 -20.15 -4.47
N THR A 84 -1.37 -19.01 -4.78
CA THR A 84 -2.77 -18.93 -5.21
C THR A 84 -2.97 -19.62 -6.56
N GLU A 85 -2.04 -19.47 -7.51
CA GLU A 85 -2.09 -20.14 -8.82
C GLU A 85 -2.01 -21.68 -8.72
N ARG A 86 -1.32 -22.20 -7.70
CA ARG A 86 -1.21 -23.65 -7.44
C ARG A 86 -2.37 -24.23 -6.63
N GLY A 87 -3.39 -23.43 -6.29
CA GLY A 87 -4.62 -23.89 -5.65
C GLY A 87 -4.48 -24.27 -4.17
N ALA A 88 -3.40 -23.86 -3.50
CA ALA A 88 -3.15 -24.20 -2.09
C ALA A 88 -3.93 -23.31 -1.10
N ILE A 89 -4.43 -22.15 -1.53
CA ILE A 89 -5.14 -21.21 -0.66
C ILE A 89 -6.18 -20.45 -1.49
N ARG A 90 -7.46 -20.58 -1.12
CA ARG A 90 -8.58 -19.76 -1.59
C ARG A 90 -8.93 -18.78 -0.50
#